data_AF-A0A948I766-F1
#
_entry.id   AF-A0A948I766-F1
#
_cell.length_a   1.000
_cell.length_b   1.000
_cell.length_c   1.000
_cell.angle_alpha   90.00
_cell.angle_beta   90.00
_cell.angle_gamma   90.00
#
_symmetry.space_group_name_H-M   'P 1'
#
loop_
_entity.id
_entity.type
_entity.pdbx_description
1 polymer ?
#
loop_
_entity_poly.entity_id
_entity_poly.type
_entity_poly.pdbx_seq_one_letter_code
_entity_poly.pdbx_strand_id
1 'polypeptide(L)'
;MDAYLLDTTILSIYLDPGHPHHAEKSHSLAALPAESPRFISAVALGELGFGVKLAAVIGKGNLPALEEMLVQARSHAVIDISHHTASLYAEIKARIAQKYLAKVLRKDRPKYIEEWVDKATGQKLGIDENDLWMCAQAKERDLIFVTAHGKMKRIPDADPDVRLLTI
;
A
#
# COMPACT_ATOMS: atom_id res chain seq x y z
N MET A 1 -10.70 -16.40 10.17
CA MET A 1 -11.55 -15.29 9.71
C MET A 1 -10.64 -14.28 9.06
N ASP A 2 -10.98 -13.78 7.88
CA ASP A 2 -10.13 -12.81 7.20
C ASP A 2 -10.16 -11.45 7.90
N ALA A 3 -9.03 -10.75 7.82
CA ALA A 3 -8.88 -9.37 8.24
C ALA A 3 -8.20 -8.57 7.12
N TYR A 4 -8.44 -7.27 7.11
CA TYR A 4 -8.16 -6.42 5.95
C TYR A 4 -7.23 -5.27 6.30
N LEU A 5 -6.24 -5.01 5.45
CA LEU A 5 -5.40 -3.82 5.50
C LEU A 5 -5.79 -2.89 4.35
N LEU A 6 -6.36 -1.73 4.68
CA LEU A 6 -6.75 -0.71 3.71
C LEU A 6 -5.53 0.14 3.32
N ASP A 7 -5.26 0.22 2.02
CA ASP A 7 -4.25 1.13 1.48
C ASP A 7 -4.73 2.58 1.42
N THR A 8 -3.85 3.49 1.00
CA THR A 8 -4.16 4.92 0.86
C THR A 8 -5.25 5.19 -0.17
N THR A 9 -5.29 4.43 -1.26
CA THR A 9 -6.23 4.67 -2.35
C THR A 9 -7.66 4.37 -1.92
N ILE A 10 -7.92 3.22 -1.32
CA ILE A 10 -9.25 2.88 -0.83
C ILE A 10 -9.64 3.73 0.37
N LEU A 11 -8.69 4.02 1.28
CA LEU A 11 -8.94 4.80 2.48
C LEU A 11 -9.31 6.25 2.15
N SER A 12 -8.58 6.91 1.25
CA SER A 12 -8.88 8.28 0.82
C SER A 12 -10.26 8.40 0.17
N ILE A 13 -10.64 7.44 -0.69
CA ILE A 13 -11.96 7.41 -1.32
C ILE A 13 -13.07 7.18 -0.29
N TYR A 14 -12.85 6.23 0.62
CA TYR A 14 -13.83 5.89 1.65
C TYR A 14 -14.09 7.05 2.61
N LEU A 15 -13.07 7.86 2.93
CA LEU A 15 -13.19 8.98 3.86
C LEU A 15 -13.59 10.31 3.20
N ASP A 16 -13.71 10.37 1.88
CA ASP A 16 -14.14 11.57 1.14
C ASP A 16 -15.54 11.37 0.52
N PRO A 17 -16.63 11.85 1.16
CA PRO A 17 -17.96 11.80 0.58
C PRO A 17 -18.10 12.52 -0.76
N GLY A 18 -17.21 13.47 -1.06
CA GLY A 18 -17.17 14.20 -2.33
C GLY A 18 -16.45 13.46 -3.45
N HIS A 19 -15.76 12.35 -3.15
CA HIS A 19 -15.01 11.60 -4.16
C HIS A 19 -15.97 10.90 -5.13
N PRO A 20 -15.75 10.96 -6.47
CA PRO A 20 -16.67 10.38 -7.46
C PRO A 20 -16.97 8.89 -7.27
N HIS A 21 -15.99 8.14 -6.73
CA HIS A 21 -16.12 6.71 -6.45
C HIS A 21 -16.51 6.37 -5.00
N HIS A 22 -16.81 7.38 -4.16
CA HIS A 22 -17.10 7.17 -2.74
C HIS A 22 -18.23 6.15 -2.51
N ALA A 23 -19.36 6.32 -3.19
CA ALA A 23 -20.52 5.44 -3.03
C ALA A 23 -20.22 4.00 -3.47
N GLU A 24 -19.58 3.84 -4.63
CA GLU A 24 -19.18 2.54 -5.19
C GLU A 24 -18.23 1.79 -4.25
N LYS A 25 -17.15 2.45 -3.83
CA LYS A 25 -16.12 1.82 -2.99
C LYS A 25 -16.58 1.59 -1.56
N SER A 26 -17.42 2.47 -1.02
CA SER A 26 -18.07 2.26 0.28
C SER A 26 -18.99 1.04 0.25
N HIS A 27 -19.73 0.84 -0.84
CA HIS A 27 -20.54 -0.36 -1.02
C HIS A 27 -19.67 -1.63 -1.10
N SER A 28 -18.58 -1.62 -1.87
CA SER A 28 -17.63 -2.73 -1.92
C SER A 28 -17.00 -3.06 -0.56
N LEU A 29 -16.62 -2.04 0.22
CA LEU A 29 -16.12 -2.23 1.59
C LEU A 29 -17.22 -2.75 2.54
N ALA A 30 -18.46 -2.29 2.40
CA ALA A 30 -19.58 -2.77 3.20
C ALA A 30 -19.96 -4.22 2.89
N ALA A 31 -19.65 -4.72 1.69
CA ALA A 31 -19.84 -6.11 1.31
C ALA A 31 -18.83 -7.08 1.95
N LEU A 32 -17.72 -6.58 2.51
CA LEU A 32 -16.81 -7.40 3.32
C LEU A 32 -17.51 -7.83 4.62
N PRO A 33 -17.20 -9.00 5.20
CA PRO A 33 -17.83 -9.46 6.43
C PRO A 33 -17.76 -8.40 7.54
N ALA A 34 -18.91 -8.08 8.15
CA ALA A 34 -19.03 -6.98 9.11
C ALA A 34 -18.13 -7.18 10.35
N GLU A 35 -17.98 -8.43 10.77
CA GLU A 35 -17.18 -8.81 11.94
C GLU A 35 -15.67 -8.88 11.61
N SER A 36 -15.27 -8.77 10.33
CA SER A 36 -13.85 -8.86 9.95
C SER A 36 -13.11 -7.57 10.33
N PRO A 37 -12.00 -7.67 11.08
CA PRO A 37 -11.20 -6.50 11.43
C PRO A 37 -10.68 -5.76 10.20
N ARG A 38 -10.71 -4.43 10.26
CA ARG A 38 -10.18 -3.53 9.23
C ARG A 38 -9.13 -2.64 9.87
N PHE A 39 -7.96 -2.63 9.25
CA PHE A 39 -6.81 -1.88 9.69
C PHE A 39 -6.39 -0.89 8.61
N ILE A 40 -5.60 0.12 8.99
CA ILE A 40 -4.88 0.97 8.05
C ILE A 40 -3.37 0.85 8.28
N SER A 41 -2.59 1.06 7.23
CA SER A 41 -1.13 1.08 7.35
C SER A 41 -0.64 2.42 7.92
N ALA A 42 0.40 2.39 8.76
CA ALA A 42 1.16 3.58 9.12
C ALA A 42 1.76 4.31 7.90
N VAL A 43 2.08 3.58 6.82
CA VAL A 43 2.50 4.14 5.52
C VAL A 43 1.36 4.92 4.90
N ALA A 44 0.16 4.34 4.83
CA ALA A 44 -1.01 5.00 4.28
C ALA A 44 -1.39 6.28 5.04
N LEU A 45 -1.28 6.24 6.37
CA LEU A 45 -1.47 7.41 7.21
C LEU A 45 -0.41 8.49 6.93
N GLY A 46 0.83 8.08 6.66
CA GLY A 46 1.92 8.96 6.23
C GLY A 46 1.63 9.63 4.88
N GLU A 47 1.16 8.88 3.89
CA GLU A 47 0.81 9.40 2.56
C GLU A 47 -0.35 10.40 2.62
N LEU A 48 -1.43 10.08 3.37
CA LEU A 48 -2.52 11.02 3.63
C LEU A 48 -2.00 12.28 4.31
N GLY A 49 -1.21 12.13 5.37
CA GLY A 49 -0.63 13.26 6.10
C GLY A 49 0.26 14.15 5.23
N PHE A 50 1.03 13.57 4.32
CA PHE A 50 1.80 14.32 3.32
C PHE A 50 0.88 15.11 2.38
N GLY A 51 -0.16 14.47 1.83
CA GLY A 51 -1.14 15.11 0.96
C GLY A 51 -1.81 16.33 1.62
N VAL A 52 -2.26 16.18 2.86
CA VAL A 52 -2.88 17.27 3.65
C VAL A 52 -1.90 18.42 3.87
N LYS A 53 -0.66 18.11 4.29
CA LYS A 53 0.38 19.14 4.53
C LYS A 53 0.76 19.87 3.24
N LEU A 54 0.87 19.15 2.12
CA LEU A 54 1.16 19.75 0.83
C LEU A 54 0.03 20.66 0.36
N ALA A 55 -1.23 20.21 0.48
CA ALA A 55 -2.41 20.98 0.17
C ALA A 55 -2.44 22.33 0.93
N ALA A 56 -2.09 22.30 2.21
CA ALA A 56 -2.00 23.50 3.05
C ALA A 56 -0.93 24.49 2.54
N VAL A 57 0.25 23.99 2.15
CA VAL A 57 1.34 24.83 1.63
C VAL A 57 0.98 25.47 0.28
N ILE A 58 0.32 24.73 -0.61
CA ILE A 58 0.01 25.21 -1.97
C ILE A 58 -1.34 25.96 -2.05
N GLY A 59 -2.09 26.04 -0.95
CA GLY A 59 -3.39 26.70 -0.89
C GLY A 59 -4.45 26.05 -1.80
N LYS A 60 -4.40 24.72 -1.99
CA LYS A 60 -5.37 23.99 -2.82
C LYS A 60 -6.17 23.00 -1.99
N GLY A 61 -7.43 22.81 -2.37
CA GLY A 61 -8.35 21.86 -1.74
C GLY A 61 -9.10 22.46 -0.54
N ASN A 62 -10.05 21.68 -0.03
CA ASN A 62 -10.82 22.04 1.14
C ASN A 62 -10.05 21.58 2.40
N LEU A 63 -9.18 22.45 2.94
CA LEU A 63 -8.31 22.10 4.07
C LEU A 63 -9.07 21.56 5.29
N PRO A 64 -10.18 22.18 5.75
CA PRO A 64 -10.99 21.61 6.83
C PRO A 64 -11.42 20.16 6.59
N ALA A 65 -11.90 19.85 5.38
CA ALA A 65 -12.31 18.48 5.04
C ALA A 65 -11.12 17.51 4.99
N LEU A 66 -9.96 17.96 4.48
CA LEU A 66 -8.73 17.17 4.45
C LEU A 66 -8.16 16.89 5.85
N GLU A 67 -8.24 17.87 6.75
CA GLU A 67 -7.86 17.70 8.16
C GLU A 67 -8.82 16.75 8.89
N GLU A 68 -10.13 16.88 8.65
CA GLU A 68 -11.14 15.96 9.19
C GLU A 68 -10.91 14.53 8.69
N MET A 69 -10.63 14.34 7.41
CA MET A 69 -10.26 13.04 6.83
C MET A 69 -9.07 12.42 7.57
N LEU A 70 -8.05 13.21 7.89
CA LEU A 70 -6.88 12.71 8.63
C LEU A 70 -7.23 12.33 10.08
N VAL A 71 -8.14 13.06 10.73
CA VAL A 71 -8.66 12.70 12.06
C VAL A 71 -9.43 11.38 11.99
N GLN A 72 -10.31 11.23 10.99
CA GLN A 72 -11.07 9.99 10.80
C GLN A 72 -10.15 8.80 10.51
N ALA A 73 -9.15 8.96 9.65
CA ALA A 73 -8.15 7.92 9.39
C ALA A 73 -7.44 7.47 10.68
N ARG A 74 -7.08 8.40 11.56
CA ARG A 74 -6.42 8.09 12.85
C ARG A 74 -7.32 7.37 13.85
N SER A 75 -8.64 7.37 13.65
CA SER A 75 -9.57 6.62 14.51
C SER A 75 -9.58 5.12 14.20
N HIS A 76 -9.04 4.71 13.04
CA HIS A 76 -8.88 3.30 12.69
C HIS A 76 -7.71 2.67 13.45
N ALA A 77 -7.76 1.35 13.63
CA ALA A 77 -6.60 0.60 14.13
C ALA A 77 -5.46 0.66 13.11
N VAL A 78 -4.33 1.24 13.51
CA VAL A 78 -3.14 1.43 12.66
C VAL A 78 -2.15 0.30 12.87
N ILE A 79 -1.59 -0.22 11.77
CA ILE A 79 -0.51 -1.21 11.79
C ILE A 79 0.83 -0.52 11.53
N ASP A 80 1.75 -0.65 12.48
CA ASP A 80 3.11 -0.14 12.39
C ASP A 80 4.04 -1.03 11.55
N ILE A 81 5.12 -0.44 11.05
CA ILE A 81 6.20 -1.18 10.39
C ILE A 81 7.10 -1.77 11.47
N SER A 82 7.29 -3.08 11.42
CA SER A 82 8.17 -3.82 12.33
C SER A 82 9.43 -4.31 11.59
N HIS A 83 10.39 -4.86 12.33
CA HIS A 83 11.54 -5.54 11.74
C HIS A 83 11.13 -6.82 10.96
N HIS A 84 10.00 -7.44 11.32
CA HIS A 84 9.42 -8.54 10.53
C HIS A 84 8.83 -8.02 9.22
N THR A 85 8.17 -6.85 9.23
CA THR A 85 7.75 -6.17 7.98
C THR A 85 8.93 -5.96 7.05
N ALA A 86 10.06 -5.46 7.57
CA ALA A 86 11.27 -5.23 6.78
C ALA A 86 11.83 -6.51 6.15
N SER A 87 11.77 -7.62 6.89
CA SER A 87 12.22 -8.92 6.38
C SER A 87 11.34 -9.40 5.22
N LEU A 88 10.02 -9.27 5.35
CA LEU A 88 9.06 -9.66 4.31
C LEU A 88 9.09 -8.71 3.11
N TYR A 89 9.30 -7.42 3.33
CA TYR A 89 9.54 -6.45 2.26
C TYR A 89 10.71 -6.89 1.38
N ALA A 90 11.85 -7.25 2.00
CA ALA A 90 13.04 -7.68 1.28
C ALA A 90 12.78 -8.96 0.49
N GLU A 91 12.06 -9.92 1.08
CA GLU A 91 11.68 -11.17 0.42
C GLU A 91 10.77 -10.94 -0.79
N ILE A 92 9.69 -10.17 -0.63
CA ILE A 92 8.75 -9.86 -1.71
C ILE A 92 9.50 -9.13 -2.84
N LYS A 93 10.31 -8.11 -2.51
CA LYS A 93 11.10 -7.35 -3.50
C LYS A 93 12.07 -8.25 -4.25
N ALA A 94 12.75 -9.16 -3.56
CA ALA A 94 13.67 -10.11 -4.17
C ALA A 94 12.94 -11.06 -5.13
N ARG A 95 11.76 -11.57 -4.76
CA ARG A 95 10.92 -12.40 -5.64
C ARG A 95 10.48 -11.65 -6.89
N ILE A 96 10.04 -10.39 -6.77
CA ILE A 96 9.68 -9.53 -7.90
C ILE A 96 10.91 -9.29 -8.82
N ALA A 97 12.05 -8.92 -8.24
CA ALA A 97 13.28 -8.69 -8.99
C ALA A 97 13.78 -9.96 -9.69
N GLN A 98 13.71 -11.12 -9.04
CA GLN A 98 14.04 -12.40 -9.65
C GLN A 98 13.11 -12.70 -10.83
N LYS A 99 11.81 -12.46 -10.70
CA LYS A 99 10.84 -12.76 -11.77
C LYS A 99 10.98 -11.82 -12.97
N TYR A 100 11.12 -10.51 -12.73
CA TYR A 100 11.05 -9.50 -13.80
C TYR A 100 12.40 -8.91 -14.23
N LEU A 101 13.44 -9.01 -13.40
CA LEU A 101 14.78 -8.47 -13.69
C LEU A 101 15.88 -9.55 -13.78
N ALA A 102 15.56 -10.84 -13.71
CA ALA A 102 16.55 -11.93 -13.73
C ALA A 102 17.60 -11.80 -14.85
N LYS A 103 17.19 -11.41 -16.06
CA LYS A 103 18.13 -11.26 -17.19
C LYS A 103 19.13 -10.12 -16.99
N VAL A 104 18.68 -9.01 -16.40
CA VAL A 104 19.51 -7.83 -16.10
C VAL A 104 20.46 -8.15 -14.95
N LEU A 105 19.94 -8.74 -13.88
CA LEU A 105 20.71 -9.12 -12.69
C LEU A 105 21.79 -10.19 -12.98
N ARG A 106 21.53 -11.10 -13.93
CA ARG A 106 22.50 -12.13 -14.34
C ARG A 106 23.66 -11.60 -15.18
N LYS A 107 23.40 -10.61 -16.05
CA LYS A 107 24.43 -10.06 -16.94
C LYS A 107 25.34 -9.07 -16.22
N ASP A 108 24.80 -8.36 -15.25
CA ASP A 108 25.45 -7.20 -14.65
C ASP A 108 25.23 -7.23 -13.14
N ARG A 109 25.79 -8.28 -12.51
CA ARG A 109 25.69 -8.52 -11.07
C ARG A 109 26.49 -7.44 -10.33
N PRO A 110 25.82 -6.54 -9.60
CA PRO A 110 26.52 -5.47 -8.91
C PRO A 110 27.48 -5.99 -7.84
N LYS A 111 28.55 -5.24 -7.60
CA LYS A 111 29.59 -5.61 -6.63
C LYS A 111 29.18 -5.23 -5.21
N TYR A 112 28.45 -4.12 -5.06
CA TYR A 112 28.03 -3.58 -3.77
C TYR A 112 26.51 -3.66 -3.63
N ILE A 113 26.00 -3.87 -2.41
CA ILE A 113 24.57 -4.11 -2.14
C ILE A 113 23.70 -2.91 -2.50
N GLU A 114 24.25 -1.71 -2.33
CA GLU A 114 23.61 -0.43 -2.63
C GLU A 114 23.27 -0.33 -4.13
N GLU A 115 24.15 -0.83 -4.99
CA GLU A 115 23.93 -0.89 -6.43
C GLU A 115 22.80 -1.87 -6.82
N TRP A 116 22.45 -2.83 -5.96
CA TRP A 116 21.28 -3.69 -6.18
C TRP A 116 19.99 -2.89 -6.01
N VAL A 117 19.95 -1.96 -5.05
CA VAL A 117 18.80 -1.08 -4.82
C VAL A 117 18.57 -0.18 -6.04
N ASP A 118 19.63 0.38 -6.62
CA ASP A 118 19.56 1.24 -7.82
C ASP A 118 19.16 0.48 -9.10
N LYS A 119 19.48 -0.82 -9.18
CA LYS A 119 19.06 -1.67 -10.30
C LYS A 119 17.63 -2.20 -10.15
N ALA A 120 17.14 -2.34 -8.92
CA ALA A 120 15.79 -2.83 -8.61
C ALA A 120 14.91 -1.72 -8.01
N THR A 121 14.91 -0.54 -8.63
CA THR A 121 14.02 0.57 -8.23
C THR A 121 12.55 0.22 -8.48
N GLY A 122 11.64 0.77 -7.67
CA GLY A 122 10.19 0.63 -7.89
C GLY A 122 9.77 0.90 -9.33
N GLN A 123 10.30 1.94 -9.96
CA GLN A 123 10.03 2.25 -11.37
C GLN A 123 10.43 1.11 -12.33
N LYS A 124 11.62 0.52 -12.18
CA LYS A 124 12.09 -0.60 -13.02
C LYS A 124 11.29 -1.88 -12.76
N LEU A 125 10.90 -2.09 -11.51
CA LEU A 125 10.05 -3.20 -11.09
C LEU A 125 8.56 -2.99 -11.44
N GLY A 126 8.18 -1.76 -11.82
CA GLY A 126 6.78 -1.38 -12.08
C GLY A 126 5.90 -1.48 -10.84
N ILE A 127 6.45 -1.18 -9.67
CA ILE A 127 5.76 -1.17 -8.37
C ILE A 127 6.03 0.16 -7.67
N ASP A 128 5.09 0.57 -6.82
CA ASP A 128 5.35 1.63 -5.86
C ASP A 128 6.02 1.05 -4.60
N GLU A 129 6.96 1.79 -4.00
CA GLU A 129 7.71 1.31 -2.83
C GLU A 129 6.84 1.33 -1.55
N ASN A 130 5.93 2.28 -1.42
CA ASN A 130 5.00 2.34 -0.29
C ASN A 130 3.97 1.23 -0.37
N ASP A 131 3.45 0.94 -1.58
CA ASP A 131 2.63 -0.23 -1.85
C ASP A 131 3.31 -1.53 -1.39
N LEU A 132 4.59 -1.67 -1.70
CA LEU A 132 5.38 -2.85 -1.33
C LEU A 132 5.52 -2.98 0.20
N TRP A 133 5.74 -1.86 0.92
CA TRP A 133 5.74 -1.85 2.38
C TRP A 133 4.39 -2.27 2.96
N MET A 134 3.29 -1.78 2.40
CA MET A 134 1.94 -2.15 2.85
C MET A 134 1.62 -3.62 2.57
N CYS A 135 2.01 -4.14 1.40
CA CYS A 135 1.90 -5.58 1.11
C CYS A 135 2.71 -6.43 2.09
N ALA A 136 3.91 -5.98 2.49
CA ALA A 136 4.71 -6.67 3.49
C ALA A 136 4.03 -6.68 4.88
N GLN A 137 3.40 -5.56 5.29
CA GLN A 137 2.64 -5.51 6.54
C GLN A 137 1.42 -6.44 6.52
N ALA A 138 0.73 -6.52 5.39
CA ALA A 138 -0.39 -7.42 5.21
C ALA A 138 0.07 -8.88 5.30
N LYS A 139 1.14 -9.25 4.58
CA LYS A 139 1.71 -10.59 4.61
C LYS A 139 2.19 -11.01 6.00
N GLU A 140 2.82 -10.10 6.76
CA GLU A 140 3.31 -10.36 8.12
C GLU A 140 2.21 -10.84 9.07
N ARG A 141 1.01 -10.30 8.91
CA ARG A 141 -0.12 -10.50 9.84
C ARG A 141 -1.21 -11.37 9.24
N ASP A 142 -0.93 -12.02 8.11
CA ASP A 142 -1.91 -12.78 7.35
C ASP A 142 -3.21 -11.97 7.11
N LEU A 143 -3.06 -10.77 6.56
CA LEU A 143 -4.15 -9.88 6.17
C LEU A 143 -4.35 -9.90 4.65
N ILE A 144 -5.57 -9.59 4.22
CA ILE A 144 -5.87 -9.27 2.83
C ILE A 144 -5.60 -7.78 2.62
N PHE A 145 -4.68 -7.46 1.72
CA PHE A 145 -4.39 -6.08 1.33
C PHE A 145 -5.47 -5.57 0.36
N VAL A 146 -6.15 -4.50 0.72
CA VAL A 146 -7.30 -3.95 -0.02
C VAL A 146 -6.91 -2.63 -0.67
N THR A 147 -7.16 -2.51 -1.97
CA THR A 147 -6.80 -1.34 -2.77
C THR A 147 -7.87 -1.00 -3.80
N ALA A 148 -7.95 0.28 -4.19
CA ALA A 148 -8.68 0.71 -5.38
C ALA A 148 -7.76 0.79 -6.63
N HIS A 149 -6.46 0.50 -6.48
CA HIS A 149 -5.48 0.60 -7.56
C HIS A 149 -5.41 -0.69 -8.40
N GLY A 150 -5.98 -0.63 -9.61
CA GLY A 150 -6.07 -1.79 -10.51
C GLY A 150 -4.76 -2.32 -11.12
N LYS A 151 -3.60 -1.69 -10.83
CA LYS A 151 -2.31 -2.02 -11.46
C LYS A 151 -1.30 -2.73 -10.53
N MET A 152 -1.75 -3.32 -9.42
CA MET A 152 -0.86 -3.99 -8.44
C MET A 152 -0.55 -5.47 -8.71
N LYS A 153 -0.86 -5.98 -9.90
CA LYS A 153 -0.79 -7.44 -10.21
C LYS A 153 0.60 -8.06 -10.10
N ARG A 154 1.67 -7.27 -10.21
CA ARG A 154 3.06 -7.78 -10.20
C ARG A 154 3.49 -8.36 -8.86
N ILE A 155 2.96 -7.82 -7.76
CA ILE A 155 3.31 -8.28 -6.41
C ILE A 155 2.77 -9.69 -6.17
N PRO A 156 1.44 -9.97 -6.24
CA PRO A 156 0.92 -11.33 -6.03
C PRO A 156 1.34 -12.31 -7.14
N ASP A 157 1.64 -11.83 -8.36
CA ASP A 157 2.20 -12.70 -9.41
C ASP A 157 3.61 -13.19 -9.04
N ALA A 158 4.45 -12.36 -8.42
CA ALA A 158 5.79 -12.76 -7.98
C ALA A 158 5.79 -13.47 -6.62
N ASP A 159 4.83 -13.16 -5.75
CA ASP A 159 4.70 -13.70 -4.40
C ASP A 159 3.23 -14.08 -4.13
N PRO A 160 2.82 -15.34 -4.41
CA PRO A 160 1.44 -15.78 -4.24
C PRO A 160 0.91 -15.75 -2.80
N ASP A 161 1.79 -15.64 -1.80
CA ASP A 161 1.39 -15.52 -0.40
C ASP A 161 0.85 -14.11 -0.08
N VAL A 162 1.10 -13.12 -0.95
CA VAL A 162 0.52 -11.78 -0.83
C VAL A 162 -0.94 -11.82 -1.30
N ARG A 163 -1.87 -11.78 -0.35
CA ARG A 163 -3.31 -11.77 -0.63
C ARG A 163 -3.76 -10.34 -0.96
N LEU A 164 -4.16 -10.12 -2.22
CA LEU A 164 -4.61 -8.83 -2.75
C LEU A 164 -6.10 -8.88 -3.10
N LEU A 165 -6.83 -7.86 -2.67
CA LEU A 165 -8.21 -7.60 -3.06
C LEU A 165 -8.31 -6.20 -3.68
N THR A 166 -8.63 -6.14 -4.97
CA THR A 166 -8.91 -4.87 -5.66
C THR A 166 -10.41 -4.65 -5.71
N ILE A 167 -10.89 -3.51 -5.20
CA ILE A 167 -12.32 -3.16 -5.16
C ILE A 167 -12.64 -1.83 -5.79
#